data_AF-A0A7W6EFD3-F1
#
_entry.id   AF-A0A7W6EFD3-F1
#
_cell.length_a   1.000
_cell.length_b   1.000
_cell.length_c   1.000
_cell.angle_alpha   90.00
_cell.angle_beta   90.00
_cell.angle_gamma   90.00
#
_symmetry.space_group_name_H-M   'P 1'
#
loop_
_entity.id
_entity.type
_entity.pdbx_description
1 polymer ?
#
loop_
_entity_poly.entity_id
_entity_poly.type
_entity_poly.pdbx_seq_one_letter_code
_entity_poly.pdbx_strand_id
1 'polypeptide(L)'
;MDIVETAMPPRVRAGAIRHALDLQTVGRKSGTVADQILAFATGGTAGCSSGRAMARLFLVLTQGAAIPLGDTDIALDSTRQAWWRVAMDEYGRGMWGGTSDGAERVRARHPEIAREADAATGVYRAAKG
;
A
#
# COMPACT_ATOMS: atom_id res chain seq x y z
N MET A 1 16.97 -42.59 11.19
CA MET A 1 16.66 -41.69 10.06
C MET A 1 15.88 -40.56 10.69
N ASP A 2 16.61 -39.62 11.28
CA ASP A 2 16.05 -38.66 12.22
C ASP A 2 15.66 -37.38 11.48
N ILE A 3 14.37 -37.08 11.52
CA ILE A 3 13.80 -35.85 10.99
C ILE A 3 14.20 -34.74 11.97
N VAL A 4 15.16 -33.91 11.57
CA VAL A 4 15.52 -32.69 12.31
C VAL A 4 14.37 -31.70 12.15
N GLU A 5 13.44 -31.78 13.10
CA GLU A 5 12.42 -30.77 13.37
C GLU A 5 13.14 -29.47 13.74
N THR A 6 13.37 -28.62 12.75
CA THR A 6 14.04 -27.33 12.93
C THR A 6 13.04 -26.38 13.57
N ALA A 7 12.91 -26.48 14.89
CA ALA A 7 12.10 -25.57 15.70
C ALA A 7 12.66 -24.14 15.57
N MET A 8 11.93 -23.29 14.85
CA MET A 8 12.22 -21.86 14.79
C MET A 8 12.29 -21.25 16.21
N PRO A 9 13.28 -20.40 16.50
CA PRO A 9 13.46 -19.82 17.82
C PRO A 9 12.24 -18.97 18.23
N PRO A 10 11.82 -19.03 19.50
CA PRO A 10 10.55 -18.46 19.98
C PRO A 10 10.44 -16.93 19.78
N ARG A 11 11.56 -16.21 19.66
CA ARG A 11 11.58 -14.78 19.36
C ARG A 11 11.13 -14.43 17.94
N VAL A 12 11.45 -15.29 16.95
CA VAL A 12 11.00 -15.12 15.56
C VAL A 12 9.50 -15.40 15.46
N ARG A 13 9.01 -16.39 16.22
CA ARG A 13 7.58 -16.71 16.32
C ARG A 13 6.79 -15.56 16.93
N ALA A 14 7.29 -14.92 17.99
CA ALA A 14 6.63 -13.76 18.60
C ALA A 14 6.58 -12.53 17.67
N GLY A 15 7.65 -12.27 16.90
CA GLY A 15 7.68 -11.18 15.92
C GLY A 15 6.72 -11.42 14.75
N ALA A 16 6.69 -12.64 14.21
CA ALA A 16 5.77 -13.03 13.14
C ALA A 16 4.31 -13.06 13.61
N ILE A 17 4.05 -13.51 14.85
CA ILE A 17 2.70 -13.49 15.46
C ILE A 17 2.26 -12.05 15.71
N ARG A 18 3.13 -11.18 16.24
CA ARG A 18 2.80 -9.77 16.45
C ARG A 18 2.58 -9.04 15.12
N HIS A 19 3.37 -9.34 14.09
CA HIS A 19 3.13 -8.83 12.74
C HIS A 19 1.80 -9.34 12.16
N ALA A 20 1.49 -10.63 12.31
CA ALA A 20 0.20 -11.20 11.90
C ALA A 20 -0.99 -10.63 12.69
N LEU A 21 -0.81 -10.32 13.98
CA LEU A 21 -1.84 -9.67 14.81
C LEU A 21 -2.01 -8.19 14.48
N ASP A 22 -0.94 -7.48 14.16
CA ASP A 22 -1.00 -6.09 13.65
C ASP A 22 -1.74 -6.06 12.30
N LEU A 23 -1.50 -7.07 11.45
CA LEU A 23 -2.25 -7.26 10.20
C LEU A 23 -3.72 -7.65 10.44
N GLN A 24 -4.03 -8.44 11.47
CA GLN A 24 -5.42 -8.80 11.82
C GLN A 24 -6.20 -7.66 12.48
N THR A 25 -5.56 -6.82 13.30
CA THR A 25 -6.22 -5.69 14.00
C THR A 25 -6.58 -4.56 13.06
N VAL A 26 -5.82 -4.43 11.98
CA VAL A 26 -6.13 -3.56 10.84
C VAL A 26 -7.45 -3.94 10.13
N GLY A 27 -7.84 -5.22 10.16
CA GLY A 27 -8.89 -5.78 9.31
C GLY A 27 -10.34 -5.64 9.79
N ARG A 28 -10.67 -4.84 10.81
CA ARG A 28 -12.04 -4.87 11.40
C ARG A 28 -13.06 -3.85 10.91
N LYS A 29 -12.76 -3.01 9.91
CA LYS A 29 -13.78 -2.24 9.16
C LYS A 29 -13.32 -2.04 7.70
N SER A 30 -14.04 -2.65 6.74
CA SER A 30 -13.79 -2.74 5.27
C SER A 30 -12.77 -3.81 4.84
N GLY A 31 -13.13 -4.59 3.82
CA GLY A 31 -12.78 -6.01 3.65
C GLY A 31 -11.43 -6.33 3.00
N THR A 32 -10.63 -5.34 2.60
CA THR A 32 -9.29 -5.54 2.02
C THR A 32 -8.33 -4.42 2.43
N VAL A 33 -7.02 -4.60 2.24
CA VAL A 33 -6.05 -3.51 2.47
C VAL A 33 -6.25 -2.36 1.48
N ALA A 34 -6.71 -2.68 0.26
CA ALA A 34 -7.06 -1.68 -0.75
C ALA A 34 -8.17 -0.74 -0.25
N ASP A 35 -9.23 -1.28 0.37
CA ASP A 35 -10.31 -0.47 0.94
C ASP A 35 -9.82 0.45 2.06
N GLN A 36 -8.92 -0.05 2.91
CA GLN A 36 -8.36 0.72 4.02
C GLN A 36 -7.48 1.88 3.50
N ILE A 37 -6.62 1.60 2.53
CA ILE A 37 -5.79 2.61 1.86
C ILE A 37 -6.68 3.66 1.20
N LEU A 38 -7.72 3.24 0.47
CA LEU A 38 -8.64 4.15 -0.21
C LEU A 38 -9.41 5.03 0.79
N ALA A 39 -10.00 4.42 1.83
CA ALA A 39 -10.73 5.14 2.87
C ALA A 39 -9.83 6.14 3.59
N PHE A 40 -8.59 5.75 3.88
CA PHE A 40 -7.62 6.61 4.54
C PHE A 40 -7.13 7.75 3.64
N ALA A 41 -6.83 7.45 2.38
CA ALA A 41 -6.41 8.43 1.40
C ALA A 41 -7.49 9.47 1.15
N THR A 42 -8.78 9.07 1.11
CA THR A 42 -9.88 9.97 0.73
C THR A 42 -10.64 10.58 1.91
N GLY A 43 -10.51 10.01 3.11
CA GLY A 43 -11.24 10.42 4.31
C GLY A 43 -10.71 11.68 5.01
N GLY A 44 -10.95 11.76 6.33
CA GLY A 44 -10.52 12.90 7.16
C GLY A 44 -9.00 13.10 7.24
N THR A 45 -8.22 12.12 6.78
CA THR A 45 -6.76 12.12 6.75
C THR A 45 -6.18 12.48 5.38
N ALA A 46 -6.99 12.81 4.38
CA ALA A 46 -6.54 13.20 3.05
C ALA A 46 -5.53 14.37 3.06
N GLY A 47 -5.65 15.30 4.03
CA GLY A 47 -4.76 16.46 4.11
C GLY A 47 -3.35 16.15 4.62
N CYS A 48 -3.15 15.05 5.34
CA CYS A 48 -1.86 14.76 5.98
C CYS A 48 -0.88 14.04 5.04
N SER A 49 0.41 14.06 5.41
CA SER A 49 1.48 13.38 4.67
C SER A 49 1.17 11.90 4.44
N SER A 50 0.70 11.18 5.46
CA SER A 50 0.36 9.76 5.34
C SER A 50 -0.85 9.53 4.41
N GLY A 51 -1.84 10.42 4.39
CA GLY A 51 -2.99 10.32 3.47
C GLY A 51 -2.57 10.50 2.02
N ARG A 52 -1.71 11.49 1.76
CA ARG A 52 -1.09 11.72 0.44
C ARG A 52 -0.21 10.54 0.01
N ALA A 53 0.51 9.94 0.96
CA ALA A 53 1.32 8.76 0.70
C ALA A 53 0.48 7.54 0.28
N MET A 54 -0.61 7.27 1.00
CA MET A 54 -1.56 6.20 0.65
C MET A 54 -2.25 6.46 -0.69
N ALA A 55 -2.55 7.73 -1.02
CA ALA A 55 -3.09 8.11 -2.33
C ALA A 55 -2.12 7.78 -3.47
N ARG A 56 -0.82 8.12 -3.33
CA ARG A 56 0.22 7.77 -4.31
C ARG A 56 0.30 6.27 -4.51
N LEU A 57 0.40 5.51 -3.42
CA LEU A 57 0.46 4.05 -3.46
C LEU A 57 -0.75 3.48 -4.23
N PHE A 58 -1.97 3.92 -3.90
CA PHE A 58 -3.18 3.41 -4.54
C PHE A 58 -3.19 3.66 -6.06
N LEU A 59 -2.76 4.84 -6.51
CA LEU A 59 -2.67 5.17 -7.93
C LEU A 59 -1.59 4.37 -8.65
N VAL A 60 -0.44 4.15 -8.02
CA VAL A 60 0.64 3.31 -8.55
C VAL A 60 0.14 1.89 -8.80
N LEU A 61 -0.49 1.29 -7.79
CA LEU A 61 -0.94 -0.10 -7.86
C LEU A 61 -2.12 -0.31 -8.81
N THR A 62 -2.95 0.72 -9.03
CA THR A 62 -4.12 0.62 -9.92
C THR A 62 -3.82 0.99 -11.37
N GLN A 63 -2.95 1.98 -11.59
CA GLN A 63 -2.71 2.56 -12.93
C GLN A 63 -1.29 2.30 -13.46
N GLY A 64 -0.44 1.63 -12.68
CA GLY A 64 0.94 1.32 -13.07
C GLY A 64 1.83 2.57 -13.14
N ALA A 65 1.50 3.63 -12.39
CA ALA A 65 2.26 4.87 -12.41
C ALA A 65 3.64 4.67 -11.76
N ALA A 66 4.69 5.23 -12.37
CA ALA A 66 6.06 5.16 -11.84
C ALA A 66 6.36 6.31 -10.86
N ILE A 67 5.51 6.51 -9.85
CA ILE A 67 5.71 7.56 -8.85
C ILE A 67 6.93 7.18 -7.97
N PRO A 68 7.78 8.12 -7.55
CA PRO A 68 8.86 7.84 -6.60
C PRO A 68 8.30 7.33 -5.26
N LEU A 69 8.27 6.02 -5.10
CA LEU A 69 7.77 5.36 -3.89
C LEU A 69 8.69 5.61 -2.67
N GLY A 70 9.98 5.88 -2.90
CA GLY A 70 10.99 6.10 -1.85
C GLY A 70 10.69 7.29 -0.93
N ASP A 71 10.08 8.35 -1.45
CA ASP A 71 9.68 9.53 -0.65
C ASP A 71 8.31 9.35 0.02
N THR A 72 7.62 8.26 -0.28
CA THR A 72 6.24 8.00 0.15
C THR A 72 6.18 7.22 1.47
N ASP A 73 7.28 6.57 1.89
CA ASP A 73 7.38 5.74 3.10
C ASP A 73 7.89 6.51 4.35
N ILE A 74 8.63 7.62 4.16
CA ILE A 74 9.42 8.29 5.23
C ILE A 74 8.58 8.85 6.38
N ALA A 75 7.25 9.00 6.21
CA ALA A 75 6.35 9.57 7.22
C ALA A 75 5.17 8.65 7.60
N LEU A 76 5.26 7.34 7.33
CA LEU A 76 4.20 6.40 7.68
C LEU A 76 4.36 5.89 9.12
N ASP A 77 3.28 5.91 9.90
CA ASP A 77 3.24 5.16 11.16
C ASP A 77 3.25 3.64 10.90
N SER A 78 3.48 2.86 11.96
CA SER A 78 3.60 1.39 11.86
C SER A 78 2.40 0.73 11.18
N THR A 79 1.20 1.28 11.34
CA THR A 79 -0.02 0.78 10.70
C THR A 79 0.01 1.01 9.19
N ARG A 80 0.34 2.21 8.72
CA ARG A 80 0.37 2.51 7.28
C ARG A 80 1.55 1.83 6.60
N GLN A 81 2.66 1.64 7.30
CA GLN A 81 3.77 0.80 6.82
C GLN A 81 3.34 -0.66 6.64
N ALA A 82 2.54 -1.21 7.56
CA ALA A 82 2.00 -2.56 7.42
C ALA A 82 1.08 -2.65 6.18
N TRP A 83 0.19 -1.67 5.99
CA TRP A 83 -0.70 -1.63 4.81
C TRP A 83 0.08 -1.56 3.52
N TRP A 84 1.11 -0.71 3.48
CA TRP A 84 2.00 -0.60 2.34
C TRP A 84 2.60 -1.95 1.96
N ARG A 85 3.19 -2.66 2.92
CA ARG A 85 3.85 -3.96 2.67
C ARG A 85 2.86 -5.00 2.15
N VAL A 86 1.66 -5.07 2.71
CA VAL A 86 0.61 -5.99 2.24
C VAL A 86 0.19 -5.62 0.82
N ALA A 87 -0.06 -4.34 0.54
CA ALA A 87 -0.47 -3.88 -0.79
C ALA A 87 0.56 -4.21 -1.87
N MET A 88 1.85 -4.03 -1.57
CA MET A 88 2.94 -4.40 -2.47
C MET A 88 3.06 -5.92 -2.66
N ASP A 89 2.88 -6.72 -1.60
CA ASP A 89 2.87 -8.19 -1.69
C ASP A 89 1.66 -8.71 -2.50
N GLU A 90 0.46 -8.17 -2.25
CA GLU A 90 -0.75 -8.47 -3.02
C GLU A 90 -0.55 -8.12 -4.49
N TYR A 91 -0.02 -6.93 -4.80
CA TYR A 91 0.25 -6.51 -6.17
C TYR A 91 1.27 -7.41 -6.87
N GLY A 92 2.38 -7.74 -6.20
CA GLY A 92 3.40 -8.65 -6.74
C GLY A 92 2.87 -10.06 -7.03
N ARG A 93 1.83 -10.49 -6.29
CA ARG A 93 1.15 -11.78 -6.48
C ARG A 93 -0.08 -11.70 -7.40
N GLY A 94 -0.41 -10.52 -7.93
CA GLY A 94 -1.61 -10.30 -8.74
C GLY A 94 -2.93 -10.39 -7.96
N MET A 95 -2.90 -10.22 -6.63
CA MET A 95 -4.06 -10.26 -5.73
C MET A 95 -4.52 -8.86 -5.29
N TRP A 96 -3.94 -7.79 -5.86
CA TRP A 96 -4.32 -6.42 -5.51
C TRP A 96 -5.82 -6.17 -5.74
N GLY A 97 -6.53 -5.82 -4.68
CA GLY A 97 -7.99 -5.62 -4.70
C GLY A 97 -8.45 -4.21 -5.12
N GLY A 98 -7.53 -3.29 -5.44
CA GLY A 98 -7.89 -1.93 -5.81
C GLY A 98 -8.56 -1.84 -7.19
N THR A 99 -9.44 -0.86 -7.37
CA THR A 99 -10.24 -0.68 -8.59
C THR A 99 -10.03 0.71 -9.21
N SER A 100 -10.34 0.83 -10.50
CA SER A 100 -10.31 2.12 -11.22
C SER A 100 -11.21 3.17 -10.58
N ASP A 101 -12.40 2.81 -10.10
CA ASP A 101 -13.29 3.72 -9.36
C ASP A 101 -12.61 4.28 -8.09
N GLY A 102 -11.86 3.43 -7.38
CA GLY A 102 -11.05 3.86 -6.25
C GLY A 102 -9.98 4.87 -6.68
N ALA A 103 -9.31 4.62 -7.81
CA ALA A 103 -8.33 5.54 -8.36
C ALA A 103 -8.96 6.88 -8.78
N GLU A 104 -10.15 6.88 -9.38
CA GLU A 104 -10.89 8.11 -9.72
C GLU A 104 -11.24 8.94 -8.47
N ARG A 105 -11.67 8.28 -7.38
CA ARG A 105 -11.92 8.95 -6.10
C ARG A 105 -10.65 9.57 -5.53
N VAL A 106 -9.52 8.86 -5.61
CA VAL A 106 -8.22 9.40 -5.20
C VAL A 106 -7.85 10.61 -6.07
N ARG A 107 -8.04 10.54 -7.39
CA ARG A 107 -7.72 11.63 -8.33
C ARG A 107 -8.60 12.86 -8.09
N ALA A 108 -9.88 12.67 -7.82
CA ALA A 108 -10.81 13.74 -7.49
C ALA A 108 -10.45 14.43 -6.16
N ARG A 109 -9.96 13.66 -5.18
CA ARG A 109 -9.59 14.19 -3.85
C ARG A 109 -8.19 14.79 -3.80
N HIS A 110 -7.26 14.31 -4.64
CA HIS A 110 -5.85 14.70 -4.68
C HIS A 110 -5.41 15.06 -6.12
N PRO A 111 -5.92 16.15 -6.70
CA PRO A 111 -5.64 16.51 -8.09
C PRO A 111 -4.15 16.82 -8.36
N GLU A 112 -3.39 17.25 -7.35
CA GLU A 112 -1.95 17.42 -7.43
C GLU A 112 -1.21 16.07 -7.52
N ILE A 113 -1.62 15.07 -6.74
CA ILE A 113 -1.04 13.73 -6.77
C ILE A 113 -1.38 13.03 -8.10
N ALA A 114 -2.60 13.22 -8.59
CA ALA A 114 -3.01 12.72 -9.90
C ALA A 114 -2.11 13.27 -11.02
N ARG A 115 -1.81 14.59 -10.98
CA ARG A 115 -0.90 15.22 -11.95
C ARG A 115 0.52 14.66 -11.87
N GLU A 116 1.04 14.43 -10.67
CA GLU A 116 2.34 13.76 -10.47
C GLU A 116 2.32 12.35 -11.07
N ALA A 117 1.26 11.58 -10.81
CA ALA A 117 1.10 10.23 -11.34
C ALA A 117 1.06 10.20 -12.87
N ASP A 118 0.33 11.12 -13.49
CA ASP A 118 0.21 11.23 -14.94
C ASP A 118 1.53 11.63 -15.59
N ALA A 119 2.23 12.61 -15.01
CA ALA A 119 3.55 13.03 -15.48
C ALA A 119 4.55 11.86 -15.40
N ALA A 120 4.61 11.16 -14.27
CA ALA A 120 5.49 10.00 -14.09
C ALA A 120 5.16 8.87 -15.07
N THR A 121 3.88 8.61 -15.32
CA THR A 121 3.42 7.60 -16.29
C THR A 121 3.82 7.99 -17.71
N GLY A 122 3.69 9.28 -18.08
CA GLY A 122 4.12 9.80 -19.37
C GLY A 122 5.61 9.61 -19.61
N VAL A 123 6.44 9.96 -18.61
CA VAL A 123 7.90 9.77 -18.66
C VAL A 123 8.24 8.28 -18.80
N TYR A 124 7.63 7.40 -18.01
CA TYR A 124 7.88 5.96 -18.08
C TYR A 124 7.54 5.38 -19.45
N ARG A 125 6.40 5.76 -20.04
CA ARG A 125 5.99 5.31 -21.38
C ARG A 125 6.95 5.82 -22.46
N ALA A 126 7.35 7.08 -22.39
CA ALA A 126 8.32 7.66 -23.32
C ALA A 126 9.70 6.98 -23.24
N ALA A 127 10.10 6.50 -22.06
CA ALA A 127 11.35 5.76 -21.88
C ALA A 127 11.29 4.28 -22.32
N LYS A 128 10.09 3.73 -22.53
CA LYS A 128 9.88 2.34 -22.96
C LYS A 128 9.56 2.19 -24.45
N GLY A 129 9.17 3.27 -25.12
CA GLY A 129 9.04 3.36 -26.57
C GLY A 129 10.36 3.69 -27.23
#